data_AF-A0A5C6FD74-F1
#
_entry.id   AF-A0A5C6FD74-F1
#
_cell.length_a   1.000
_cell.length_b   1.000
_cell.length_c   1.000
_cell.angle_alpha   90.00
_cell.angle_beta   90.00
_cell.angle_gamma   90.00
#
_symmetry.space_group_name_H-M   'P 1'
#
loop_
_entity.id
_entity.type
_entity.pdbx_description
1 polymer ?
#
loop_
_entity_poly.entity_id
_entity_poly.type
_entity_poly.pdbx_seq_one_letter_code
_entity_poly.pdbx_strand_id
1 'polypeptide(L)'
;MAFKKLSELLPIDDANSAPHAYQIFGLEDGEQDIARITKSVQATVARLRSVKADSAPAVWKKAAQLVQAARVTLADPAKKAELDARFGIFAIDETPPTAKAPAANSPSKVDPLAGFLPPSNPVAPIAPVAPTTPVTPSIPAVSGIPAGIVVPNTASPIAPSSPAAPVLRNVRPVKTRRRGSKLGTLMMATFILSMLGAIGALSYFLFFGPGTLAITSKDGSLTISTSPGANTGSSTVAQPFPIEDNRAPITKKKFDPVMGNMAGNVEPPFQLSPPDMSTSVQPMIAPEPTEMASKPSLQPEMTTPSKTQPMTEQPAVSDAAVAQADAAIAKVVDVLRSAKWGEMKSLAETTAAMPMNNDQQSLADGLYQLADLATYYQGGIQRGLGSLAVGNDFEVTSDFRVVIVEVGPDFLVVRYNAKNRTFKFDEFPFPLAEKLATFSIAEGPLRQASMSAFQAIAPMSNEGYRDKAIATLGSLDGQVEGADTTLVIEAIKTVTRP
;
A
#
# COMPACT_ATOMS: atom_id res chain seq x y z
N MET A 1 -42.86 -21.73 -2.10
CA MET A 1 -41.63 -22.52 -2.26
C MET A 1 -40.48 -21.54 -2.26
N ALA A 2 -39.48 -21.70 -1.40
CA ALA A 2 -38.39 -20.73 -1.32
C ALA A 2 -37.46 -20.87 -2.54
N PHE A 3 -37.13 -19.76 -3.20
CA PHE A 3 -36.14 -19.75 -4.28
C PHE A 3 -34.77 -20.14 -3.73
N LYS A 4 -34.17 -21.20 -4.29
CA LYS A 4 -32.90 -21.78 -3.82
C LYS A 4 -31.72 -21.41 -4.69
N LYS A 5 -31.96 -21.07 -5.96
CA LYS A 5 -30.90 -20.78 -6.94
C LYS A 5 -30.95 -19.33 -7.41
N LEU A 6 -29.81 -18.85 -7.89
CA LEU A 6 -29.64 -17.46 -8.34
C LEU A 6 -30.30 -17.21 -9.71
N SER A 7 -30.36 -18.25 -10.55
CA SER A 7 -31.08 -18.32 -11.84
C SER A 7 -32.60 -18.28 -11.72
N GLU A 8 -33.16 -18.61 -10.55
CA GLU A 8 -34.61 -18.46 -10.32
C GLU A 8 -34.98 -16.99 -10.07
N LEU A 9 -34.03 -16.21 -9.54
CA LEU A 9 -34.20 -14.79 -9.18
C LEU A 9 -33.81 -13.84 -10.31
N LEU A 10 -32.80 -14.20 -11.09
CA LEU A 10 -32.26 -13.39 -12.18
C LEU A 10 -32.39 -14.14 -13.52
N PRO A 11 -32.54 -13.43 -14.65
CA PRO A 11 -32.62 -14.03 -15.98
C PRO A 11 -31.23 -14.54 -16.46
N ILE A 12 -30.62 -15.44 -15.69
CA ILE A 12 -29.31 -16.03 -15.98
C ILE A 12 -29.43 -17.54 -16.17
N ASP A 13 -28.58 -18.09 -17.04
CA ASP A 13 -28.47 -19.53 -17.25
C ASP A 13 -27.82 -20.22 -16.04
N ASP A 14 -28.32 -21.42 -15.68
CA ASP A 14 -27.78 -22.27 -14.61
C ASP A 14 -26.33 -22.70 -14.89
N ALA A 15 -25.89 -22.70 -16.16
CA ALA A 15 -24.54 -23.09 -16.56
C ALA A 15 -23.46 -22.03 -16.24
N ASN A 16 -23.82 -20.76 -16.07
CA ASN A 16 -22.86 -19.67 -15.93
C ASN A 16 -22.73 -19.21 -14.46
N SER A 17 -21.69 -19.71 -13.79
CA SER A 17 -21.34 -19.33 -12.41
C SER A 17 -20.98 -17.84 -12.24
N ALA A 18 -20.54 -17.18 -13.32
CA ALA A 18 -20.14 -15.78 -13.34
C ALA A 18 -20.82 -15.01 -14.50
N PRO A 19 -22.10 -14.61 -14.37
CA PRO A 19 -22.81 -13.90 -15.42
C PRO A 19 -22.27 -12.48 -15.60
N HIS A 20 -22.21 -12.00 -16.83
CA HIS A 20 -21.80 -10.63 -17.14
C HIS A 20 -22.94 -9.63 -16.90
N ALA A 21 -22.60 -8.33 -16.92
CA ALA A 21 -23.54 -7.26 -16.60
C ALA A 21 -24.80 -7.26 -17.49
N TYR A 22 -24.66 -7.47 -18.81
CA TYR A 22 -25.81 -7.57 -19.74
C TYR A 22 -26.71 -8.79 -19.46
N GLN A 23 -26.14 -9.96 -19.18
CA GLN A 23 -26.86 -11.20 -18.85
C GLN A 23 -27.70 -11.05 -17.58
N ILE A 24 -27.18 -10.37 -16.56
CA ILE A 24 -27.91 -10.12 -15.30
C ILE A 24 -29.23 -9.36 -15.56
N PHE A 25 -29.28 -8.54 -16.60
CA PHE A 25 -30.47 -7.78 -16.99
C PHE A 25 -31.24 -8.39 -18.17
N GLY A 26 -30.81 -9.54 -18.70
CA GLY A 26 -31.40 -10.15 -19.89
C GLY A 26 -31.28 -9.27 -21.15
N LEU A 27 -30.20 -8.48 -21.23
CA LEU A 27 -29.88 -7.64 -22.39
C LEU A 27 -28.98 -8.41 -23.35
N GLU A 28 -29.05 -8.06 -24.64
CA GLU A 28 -28.08 -8.52 -25.64
C GLU A 28 -26.70 -7.92 -25.37
N ASP A 29 -25.66 -8.64 -25.76
CA ASP A 29 -24.27 -8.22 -25.57
C ASP A 29 -24.00 -6.94 -26.37
N GLY A 30 -23.52 -5.91 -25.68
CA GLY A 30 -23.19 -4.61 -26.29
C GLY A 30 -24.38 -3.73 -26.64
N GLU A 31 -25.55 -3.95 -26.02
CA GLU A 31 -26.72 -3.06 -26.16
C GLU A 31 -26.31 -1.58 -25.90
N GLN A 32 -26.53 -0.71 -26.90
CA GLN A 32 -26.18 0.71 -26.81
C GLN A 32 -27.36 1.60 -26.42
N ASP A 33 -28.60 1.09 -26.52
CA ASP A 33 -29.79 1.87 -26.18
C ASP A 33 -29.95 2.06 -24.66
N ILE A 34 -29.65 3.27 -24.20
CA ILE A 34 -29.75 3.68 -22.79
C ILE A 34 -31.18 3.51 -22.25
N ALA A 35 -32.21 3.71 -23.09
CA ALA A 35 -33.59 3.57 -22.67
C ALA A 35 -33.94 2.10 -22.41
N ARG A 36 -33.41 1.16 -23.20
CA ARG A 36 -33.55 -0.27 -22.96
C ARG A 36 -32.80 -0.73 -21.72
N ILE A 37 -31.56 -0.29 -21.53
CA ILE A 37 -30.75 -0.62 -20.35
C ILE A 37 -31.45 -0.14 -19.07
N THR A 38 -31.91 1.11 -19.05
CA THR A 38 -32.57 1.65 -17.85
C THR A 38 -33.89 0.94 -17.56
N LYS A 39 -34.67 0.60 -18.59
CA LYS A 39 -35.91 -0.17 -18.45
C LYS A 39 -35.67 -1.59 -17.92
N SER A 40 -34.66 -2.30 -18.42
CA SER A 40 -34.34 -3.66 -17.95
C SER A 40 -33.80 -3.66 -16.52
N VAL A 41 -32.93 -2.70 -16.17
CA VAL A 41 -32.44 -2.51 -14.79
C VAL A 41 -33.61 -2.28 -13.83
N GLN A 42 -34.55 -1.40 -14.19
CA GLN A 42 -35.73 -1.14 -13.36
C GLN A 42 -36.61 -2.39 -13.20
N ALA A 43 -36.85 -3.13 -14.29
CA ALA A 43 -37.64 -4.37 -14.25
C ALA A 43 -37.00 -5.43 -13.35
N THR A 44 -35.67 -5.64 -13.44
CA THR A 44 -34.94 -6.60 -12.62
C THR A 44 -34.94 -6.21 -11.14
N VAL A 45 -34.76 -4.92 -10.82
CA VAL A 45 -34.84 -4.43 -9.43
C VAL A 45 -36.26 -4.57 -8.87
N ALA A 46 -37.30 -4.28 -9.66
CA ALA A 46 -38.69 -4.45 -9.26
C ALA A 46 -39.01 -5.94 -8.97
N ARG A 47 -38.58 -6.85 -9.85
CA ARG A 47 -38.71 -8.29 -9.65
C ARG A 47 -37.97 -8.77 -8.41
N LEU A 48 -36.73 -8.32 -8.19
CA LEU A 48 -35.94 -8.72 -7.03
C LEU A 48 -36.57 -8.23 -5.71
N ARG A 49 -37.23 -7.06 -5.73
CA ARG A 49 -37.97 -6.55 -4.57
C ARG A 49 -39.24 -7.36 -4.29
N SER A 50 -39.99 -7.76 -5.31
CA SER A 50 -41.22 -8.53 -5.13
C SER A 50 -40.98 -9.93 -4.57
N VAL A 51 -39.86 -10.56 -4.95
CA VAL A 51 -39.51 -11.92 -4.48
C VAL A 51 -38.72 -11.95 -3.16
N LYS A 52 -38.46 -10.79 -2.53
CA LYS A 52 -37.62 -10.70 -1.32
C LYS A 52 -38.15 -11.53 -0.16
N ALA A 53 -39.47 -11.55 0.05
CA ALA A 53 -40.09 -12.30 1.14
C ALA A 53 -40.05 -13.82 0.94
N ASP A 54 -40.04 -14.26 -0.32
CA ASP A 54 -40.09 -15.68 -0.71
C ASP A 54 -38.71 -16.29 -1.00
N SER A 55 -37.64 -15.50 -0.85
CA SER A 55 -36.26 -15.92 -1.18
C SER A 55 -35.44 -16.17 0.08
N ALA A 56 -34.51 -17.13 0.03
CA ALA A 56 -33.52 -17.28 1.09
C ALA A 56 -32.68 -15.99 1.22
N PRO A 57 -32.47 -15.44 2.43
CA PRO A 57 -31.85 -14.13 2.61
C PRO A 57 -30.41 -14.06 2.06
N ALA A 58 -29.67 -15.17 2.14
CA ALA A 58 -28.33 -15.29 1.59
C ALA A 58 -28.32 -15.22 0.06
N VAL A 59 -29.23 -15.94 -0.61
CA VAL A 59 -29.33 -15.98 -2.08
C VAL A 59 -29.80 -14.62 -2.61
N TRP A 60 -30.79 -14.01 -1.93
CA TRP A 60 -31.28 -12.68 -2.26
C TRP A 60 -30.19 -11.62 -2.12
N LYS A 61 -29.41 -11.64 -1.04
CA LYS A 61 -28.31 -10.68 -0.84
C LYS A 61 -27.25 -10.80 -1.93
N LYS A 62 -26.90 -12.02 -2.35
CA LYS A 62 -25.97 -12.27 -3.46
C LYS A 62 -26.52 -11.74 -4.78
N ALA A 63 -27.79 -12.01 -5.10
CA ALA A 63 -28.44 -11.48 -6.28
C ALA A 63 -28.51 -9.94 -6.29
N ALA A 64 -28.83 -9.32 -5.15
CA ALA A 64 -28.85 -7.88 -4.99
C ALA A 64 -27.45 -7.24 -5.20
N GLN A 65 -26.40 -7.88 -4.67
CA GLN A 65 -25.03 -7.43 -4.86
C GLN A 65 -24.60 -7.50 -6.33
N LEU A 66 -24.95 -8.57 -7.03
CA LEU A 66 -24.67 -8.71 -8.48
C LEU A 66 -25.41 -7.66 -9.31
N VAL A 67 -26.70 -7.45 -9.05
CA VAL A 67 -27.50 -6.42 -9.73
C VAL A 67 -26.92 -5.02 -9.49
N GLN A 68 -26.48 -4.73 -8.26
CA GLN A 68 -25.88 -3.44 -7.94
C GLN A 68 -24.52 -3.24 -8.64
N ALA A 69 -23.67 -4.26 -8.65
CA ALA A 69 -22.39 -4.21 -9.35
C ALA A 69 -22.59 -4.01 -10.85
N ALA A 70 -23.47 -4.79 -11.47
CA ALA A 70 -23.80 -4.69 -12.89
C ALA A 70 -24.36 -3.31 -13.26
N ARG A 71 -25.21 -2.73 -12.40
CA ARG A 71 -25.74 -1.36 -12.59
C ARG A 71 -24.62 -0.32 -12.59
N VAL A 72 -23.67 -0.42 -11.66
CA VAL A 72 -22.54 0.52 -11.59
C VAL A 72 -21.67 0.41 -12.85
N THR A 73 -21.43 -0.80 -13.34
CA THR A 73 -20.65 -1.04 -14.56
C THR A 73 -21.34 -0.45 -15.80
N LEU A 74 -22.66 -0.61 -15.95
CA LEU A 74 -23.40 -0.09 -17.11
C LEU A 74 -23.72 1.41 -17.02
N ALA A 75 -23.74 1.99 -15.83
CA ALA A 75 -23.98 3.43 -15.64
C ALA A 75 -22.73 4.28 -15.97
N ASP A 76 -21.53 3.71 -15.83
CA ASP A 76 -20.27 4.38 -16.12
C ASP A 76 -19.85 4.10 -17.58
N PRO A 77 -19.81 5.12 -18.47
CA PRO A 77 -19.48 4.92 -19.88
C PRO A 77 -18.06 4.37 -20.08
N ALA A 78 -17.11 4.67 -19.19
CA ALA A 78 -15.74 4.15 -19.32
C ALA A 78 -15.69 2.65 -19.01
N LYS A 79 -16.37 2.20 -17.95
CA LYS A 79 -16.45 0.78 -17.58
C LYS A 79 -17.28 -0.02 -18.56
N LYS A 80 -18.33 0.59 -19.11
CA LYS A 80 -19.11 0.01 -20.21
C LYS A 80 -18.22 -0.21 -21.43
N ALA A 81 -17.45 0.79 -21.85
CA ALA A 81 -16.54 0.68 -23.00
C ALA A 81 -15.46 -0.38 -22.79
N GLU A 82 -14.90 -0.51 -21.59
CA GLU A 82 -13.95 -1.58 -21.26
C GLU A 82 -14.60 -2.97 -21.35
N LEU A 83 -15.82 -3.11 -20.85
CA LEU A 83 -16.59 -4.34 -20.94
C LEU A 83 -16.89 -4.69 -22.41
N ASP A 84 -17.37 -3.73 -23.20
CA ASP A 84 -17.64 -3.91 -24.62
C ASP A 84 -16.37 -4.28 -25.41
N ALA A 85 -15.23 -3.66 -25.08
CA ALA A 85 -13.92 -3.99 -25.67
C ALA A 85 -13.47 -5.42 -25.35
N ARG A 86 -13.74 -5.92 -24.14
CA ARG A 86 -13.47 -7.31 -23.75
C ARG A 86 -14.26 -8.33 -24.56
N PHE A 87 -15.47 -7.97 -25.00
CA PHE A 87 -16.29 -8.82 -25.87
C PHE A 87 -16.05 -8.57 -27.37
N GLY A 88 -15.08 -7.72 -27.73
CA GLY A 88 -14.76 -7.42 -29.13
C GLY A 88 -15.85 -6.63 -29.85
N ILE A 89 -16.77 -6.01 -29.10
CA ILE A 89 -17.82 -5.16 -29.65
C ILE A 89 -17.22 -3.76 -29.80
N PHE A 90 -16.40 -3.59 -30.82
CA PHE A 90 -15.98 -2.26 -31.23
C PHE A 90 -17.21 -1.57 -31.81
N ALA A 91 -17.59 -0.42 -31.23
CA ALA A 91 -18.51 0.49 -31.89
C ALA A 91 -17.88 0.85 -33.24
N ILE A 92 -18.40 0.25 -34.31
CA ILE A 92 -18.05 0.66 -35.67
C ILE A 92 -18.60 2.07 -35.78
N ASP A 93 -17.72 3.04 -35.61
CA ASP A 93 -17.99 4.42 -35.94
C ASP A 93 -18.28 4.44 -37.44
N GLU A 94 -19.57 4.42 -37.80
CA GLU A 94 -20.04 4.63 -39.16
C GLU A 94 -19.61 6.03 -39.59
N THR A 95 -18.40 6.12 -40.11
CA THR A 95 -17.86 7.30 -40.77
C THR A 95 -18.49 7.38 -42.17
N PRO A 96 -19.22 8.45 -42.52
CA PRO A 96 -19.65 8.66 -43.90
C PRO A 96 -18.44 9.05 -44.78
N PRO A 97 -18.47 8.76 -46.09
CA PRO A 97 -17.29 8.85 -46.95
C PRO A 97 -16.83 10.28 -47.17
N THR A 98 -15.53 10.51 -46.95
CA THR A 98 -14.82 11.77 -47.15
C THR A 98 -14.71 12.12 -48.64
N ALA A 99 -15.41 13.16 -49.08
CA ALA A 99 -15.11 13.88 -50.31
C ALA A 99 -14.78 15.35 -49.99
N LYS A 100 -13.55 15.74 -50.35
CA LYS A 100 -13.05 17.09 -50.68
C LYS A 100 -13.40 18.27 -49.74
N ALA A 101 -12.34 18.80 -49.12
CA ALA A 101 -12.20 20.24 -48.82
C ALA A 101 -12.11 21.05 -50.16
N PRO A 102 -12.45 22.36 -50.23
CA PRO A 102 -12.10 23.36 -49.20
C PRO A 102 -13.08 24.52 -48.91
N ALA A 103 -12.72 25.24 -47.84
CA ALA A 103 -12.88 26.69 -47.57
C ALA A 103 -14.12 27.23 -46.83
N ALA A 104 -13.80 27.87 -45.69
CA ALA A 104 -14.34 29.13 -45.13
C ALA A 104 -15.82 29.20 -44.68
N ASN A 105 -16.02 29.17 -43.36
CA ASN A 105 -16.45 30.33 -42.56
C ASN A 105 -16.71 29.93 -41.09
N SER A 106 -16.04 30.60 -40.15
CA SER A 106 -16.49 30.76 -38.75
C SER A 106 -17.67 31.77 -38.71
N PRO A 107 -18.37 32.05 -37.58
CA PRO A 107 -18.14 31.63 -36.19
C PRO A 107 -19.42 31.24 -35.39
N SER A 108 -19.25 30.61 -34.22
CA SER A 108 -19.98 30.98 -32.98
C SER A 108 -19.45 30.18 -31.79
N LYS A 109 -19.10 30.93 -30.76
CA LYS A 109 -18.61 30.50 -29.45
C LYS A 109 -19.82 30.43 -28.51
N VAL A 110 -20.12 29.28 -27.91
CA VAL A 110 -20.90 29.20 -26.66
C VAL A 110 -20.29 28.12 -25.77
N ASP A 111 -20.07 28.53 -24.53
CA ASP A 111 -19.34 27.93 -23.42
C ASP A 111 -20.10 26.74 -22.78
N PRO A 112 -19.39 25.63 -22.44
CA PRO A 112 -19.94 24.37 -21.93
C PRO A 112 -20.15 24.33 -20.40
N LEU A 113 -21.11 25.09 -19.85
CA LEU A 113 -21.48 24.91 -18.42
C LEU A 113 -22.92 25.34 -18.04
N ALA A 114 -23.90 25.22 -18.94
CA ALA A 114 -25.26 25.71 -18.69
C ALA A 114 -26.38 24.63 -18.72
N GLY A 115 -26.03 23.33 -18.66
CA GLY A 115 -26.96 22.28 -19.10
C GLY A 115 -27.54 21.27 -18.11
N PHE A 116 -26.95 20.95 -16.94
CA PHE A 116 -27.29 19.65 -16.30
C PHE A 116 -27.29 19.59 -14.76
N LEU A 117 -27.88 20.58 -14.07
CA LEU A 117 -28.46 20.37 -12.74
C LEU A 117 -29.93 20.85 -12.70
N PRO A 118 -30.80 20.20 -11.89
CA PRO A 118 -32.20 19.95 -12.23
C PRO A 118 -33.16 21.13 -11.99
N PRO A 119 -34.27 21.22 -12.76
CA PRO A 119 -35.35 22.16 -12.49
C PRO A 119 -36.23 21.65 -11.34
N SER A 120 -36.11 22.28 -10.17
CA SER A 120 -37.11 22.19 -9.11
C SER A 120 -38.22 23.22 -9.36
N ASN A 121 -39.40 22.72 -9.72
CA ASN A 121 -40.68 23.39 -9.47
C ASN A 121 -40.87 23.50 -7.94
N PRO A 122 -41.33 24.65 -7.40
CA PRO A 122 -42.75 24.71 -7.07
C PRO A 122 -43.43 26.04 -7.40
N VAL A 123 -44.67 25.89 -7.87
CA VAL A 123 -45.71 26.91 -8.08
C VAL A 123 -46.17 27.48 -6.73
N ALA A 124 -46.09 28.81 -6.55
CA ALA A 124 -47.21 29.68 -6.16
C ALA A 124 -46.79 31.17 -6.07
N PRO A 125 -47.70 32.14 -6.36
CA PRO A 125 -47.35 33.53 -6.69
C PRO A 125 -47.67 34.52 -5.56
N ILE A 126 -46.76 35.45 -5.26
CA ILE A 126 -47.08 36.70 -4.54
C ILE A 126 -46.33 37.88 -5.19
N ALA A 127 -47.06 38.98 -5.31
CA ALA A 127 -46.84 40.20 -6.07
C ALA A 127 -45.64 41.09 -5.62
N PRO A 128 -45.33 42.19 -6.33
CA PRO A 128 -44.04 42.89 -6.27
C PRO A 128 -44.02 44.01 -5.22
N VAL A 129 -42.89 44.18 -4.53
CA VAL A 129 -42.58 45.40 -3.75
C VAL A 129 -41.12 45.82 -4.00
N ALA A 130 -40.96 47.13 -4.17
CA ALA A 130 -39.80 47.89 -4.61
C ALA A 130 -38.56 47.81 -3.67
N PRO A 131 -37.38 48.33 -4.10
CA PRO A 131 -36.09 48.02 -3.49
C PRO A 131 -35.79 48.95 -2.30
N THR A 132 -35.31 48.37 -1.20
CA THR A 132 -34.66 49.12 -0.11
C THR A 132 -33.30 48.52 0.22
N THR A 133 -32.31 49.41 0.16
CA THR A 133 -30.92 49.41 0.64
C THR A 133 -30.52 48.42 1.75
N PRO A 134 -29.28 47.90 1.73
CA PRO A 134 -28.78 47.04 2.81
C PRO A 134 -28.45 47.84 4.08
N VAL A 135 -28.92 47.31 5.20
CA VAL A 135 -28.72 47.82 6.56
C VAL A 135 -27.58 47.06 7.23
N THR A 136 -26.65 47.81 7.81
CA THR A 136 -25.52 47.38 8.65
C THR A 136 -26.01 46.77 9.98
N PRO A 137 -25.46 45.64 10.48
CA PRO A 137 -25.78 45.18 11.83
C PRO A 137 -24.96 45.95 12.88
N SER A 138 -25.71 46.57 13.79
CA SER A 138 -25.27 47.23 15.02
C SER A 138 -25.19 46.20 16.16
N ILE A 139 -24.11 46.22 16.95
CA ILE A 139 -23.98 45.47 18.21
C ILE A 139 -24.14 46.47 19.38
N PRO A 140 -24.91 46.14 20.43
CA PRO A 140 -25.27 47.09 21.49
C PRO A 140 -24.15 47.33 22.51
N ALA A 141 -24.04 48.59 22.92
CA ALA A 141 -23.26 49.02 24.08
C ALA A 141 -24.09 48.95 25.36
N VAL A 142 -23.49 48.45 26.44
CA VAL A 142 -23.96 48.67 27.83
C VAL A 142 -22.83 49.32 28.62
N SER A 143 -23.15 50.46 29.22
CA SER A 143 -22.29 51.35 30.00
C SER A 143 -22.15 50.92 31.47
N GLY A 144 -21.01 51.24 32.11
CA GLY A 144 -20.92 51.21 33.57
C GLY A 144 -19.55 51.44 34.27
N ILE A 145 -19.01 52.67 34.21
CA ILE A 145 -18.26 53.44 35.28
C ILE A 145 -16.90 52.88 35.85
N PRO A 146 -16.07 53.64 36.63
CA PRO A 146 -15.03 54.59 36.18
C PRO A 146 -13.57 54.37 36.68
N ALA A 147 -12.68 55.20 36.11
CA ALA A 147 -11.52 55.89 36.71
C ALA A 147 -10.24 55.10 37.08
N GLY A 148 -9.15 55.44 36.36
CA GLY A 148 -7.82 55.50 36.98
C GLY A 148 -6.62 55.30 36.05
N ILE A 149 -5.95 56.42 35.73
CA ILE A 149 -4.47 56.57 35.78
C ILE A 149 -3.63 56.14 34.54
N VAL A 150 -3.10 57.18 33.86
CA VAL A 150 -1.74 57.40 33.29
C VAL A 150 -1.39 56.82 31.90
N VAL A 151 -1.45 57.63 30.82
CA VAL A 151 -0.39 58.37 30.05
C VAL A 151 0.58 57.48 29.21
N PRO A 152 1.32 57.99 28.18
CA PRO A 152 0.96 57.97 26.76
C PRO A 152 1.95 57.16 25.89
N ASN A 153 1.59 56.79 24.66
CA ASN A 153 2.57 57.02 23.59
C ASN A 153 1.98 57.24 22.19
N THR A 154 2.56 58.27 21.59
CA THR A 154 2.50 58.79 20.23
C THR A 154 2.52 57.75 19.10
N ALA A 155 1.65 57.93 18.08
CA ALA A 155 2.07 58.20 16.70
C ALA A 155 0.87 58.39 15.75
N SER A 156 1.01 59.41 14.90
CA SER A 156 0.09 59.93 13.88
C SER A 156 -0.25 58.95 12.73
N PRO A 157 -1.29 59.27 11.92
CA PRO A 157 -1.85 58.39 10.90
C PRO A 157 -1.14 58.54 9.55
N ILE A 158 -0.97 57.44 8.82
CA ILE A 158 -0.60 57.44 7.40
C ILE A 158 -1.64 56.62 6.64
N ALA A 159 -2.22 57.27 5.62
CA ALA A 159 -3.18 56.74 4.66
C ALA A 159 -2.55 55.63 3.77
N PRO A 160 -3.38 54.78 3.13
CA PRO A 160 -2.91 53.55 2.49
C PRO A 160 -2.28 53.81 1.11
N SER A 161 -1.08 53.25 0.90
CA SER A 161 -0.47 53.11 -0.43
C SER A 161 -0.60 51.65 -0.91
N SER A 162 -1.12 51.49 -2.13
CA SER A 162 -1.26 50.22 -2.84
C SER A 162 0.05 49.42 -2.89
N PRO A 163 0.03 48.09 -2.68
CA PRO A 163 1.12 47.25 -3.14
C PRO A 163 0.95 46.94 -4.63
N ALA A 164 1.95 47.36 -5.40
CA ALA A 164 2.16 47.09 -6.81
C ALA A 164 2.46 45.59 -7.07
N ALA A 165 2.09 45.15 -8.27
CA ALA A 165 2.24 43.80 -8.78
C ALA A 165 3.69 43.26 -8.75
N PRO A 166 3.89 41.94 -8.56
CA PRO A 166 5.21 41.32 -8.57
C PRO A 166 5.82 41.26 -9.97
N VAL A 167 7.03 41.83 -10.11
CA VAL A 167 7.87 41.76 -11.31
C VAL A 167 8.57 40.40 -11.37
N LEU A 168 8.24 39.58 -12.38
CA LEU A 168 8.98 38.36 -12.72
C LEU A 168 10.41 38.70 -13.15
N ARG A 169 11.41 38.28 -12.36
CA ARG A 169 12.81 38.22 -12.80
C ARG A 169 13.07 36.90 -13.53
N ASN A 170 13.18 36.96 -14.85
CA ASN A 170 13.71 35.88 -15.67
C ASN A 170 15.22 35.74 -15.45
N VAL A 171 15.64 34.75 -14.65
CA VAL A 171 17.04 34.34 -14.53
C VAL A 171 17.39 33.46 -15.73
N ARG A 172 18.36 33.89 -16.53
CA ARG A 172 18.87 33.12 -17.68
C ARG A 172 19.66 31.90 -17.19
N PRO A 173 19.46 30.70 -17.77
CA PRO A 173 20.24 29.52 -17.40
C PRO A 173 21.70 29.66 -17.86
N VAL A 174 22.64 29.63 -16.90
CA VAL A 174 24.07 29.60 -17.18
C VAL A 174 24.45 28.22 -17.69
N LYS A 175 24.79 28.14 -18.98
CA LYS A 175 25.18 26.91 -19.66
C LYS A 175 26.63 26.56 -19.33
N THR A 176 26.86 25.78 -18.27
CA THR A 176 28.20 25.27 -17.93
C THR A 176 28.63 24.20 -18.94
N ARG A 177 29.57 24.55 -19.81
CA ARG A 177 30.14 23.67 -20.83
C ARG A 177 31.16 22.73 -20.18
N ARG A 178 30.72 21.55 -19.70
CA ARG A 178 31.63 20.49 -19.22
C ARG A 178 32.45 19.96 -20.39
N ARG A 179 33.77 20.14 -20.34
CA ARG A 179 34.73 19.50 -21.26
C ARG A 179 34.69 17.99 -21.01
N GLY A 180 34.16 17.24 -21.98
CA GLY A 180 34.18 15.78 -21.94
C GLY A 180 35.61 15.26 -21.99
N SER A 181 36.03 14.52 -20.96
CA SER A 181 37.30 13.82 -20.94
C SER A 181 37.22 12.61 -21.88
N LYS A 182 38.07 12.58 -22.91
CA LYS A 182 38.20 11.46 -23.86
C LYS A 182 38.77 10.19 -23.21
N LEU A 183 39.24 10.26 -21.96
CA LEU A 183 39.82 9.14 -21.23
C LEU A 183 38.75 8.13 -20.79
N GLY A 184 37.54 8.61 -20.46
CA GLY A 184 36.43 7.73 -20.06
C GLY A 184 35.94 6.84 -21.21
N THR A 185 35.95 7.37 -22.44
CA THR A 185 35.54 6.60 -23.63
C THR A 185 36.54 5.50 -23.96
N LEU A 186 37.83 5.69 -23.66
CA LEU A 186 38.87 4.69 -23.93
C LEU A 186 38.79 3.51 -22.95
N MET A 187 38.51 3.78 -21.67
CA MET A 187 38.28 2.73 -20.65
C MET A 187 37.01 1.91 -20.93
N MET A 188 35.95 2.53 -21.45
CA MET A 188 34.73 1.81 -21.79
C MET A 188 34.93 0.89 -23.01
N ALA A 189 35.72 1.32 -24.00
CA ALA A 189 36.02 0.53 -25.18
C ALA A 189 36.85 -0.73 -24.86
N THR A 190 37.83 -0.65 -23.97
CA THR A 190 38.64 -1.82 -23.55
C THR A 190 37.81 -2.83 -22.77
N PHE A 191 36.89 -2.37 -21.92
CA PHE A 191 36.00 -3.24 -21.16
C PHE A 191 35.05 -4.04 -22.09
N ILE A 192 34.47 -3.38 -23.09
CA ILE A 192 33.60 -4.04 -24.07
C ILE A 192 34.38 -5.10 -24.86
N LEU A 193 35.60 -4.79 -25.29
CA LEU A 193 36.43 -5.75 -26.04
C LEU A 193 36.81 -6.98 -25.20
N SER A 194 37.13 -6.77 -23.91
CA SER A 194 37.41 -7.85 -22.97
C SER A 194 36.21 -8.76 -22.77
N MET A 195 35.01 -8.19 -22.61
CA MET A 195 33.79 -8.95 -22.40
C MET A 195 33.40 -9.77 -23.64
N LEU A 196 33.56 -9.22 -24.85
CA LEU A 196 33.36 -9.96 -26.09
C LEU A 196 34.34 -11.13 -26.26
N GLY A 197 35.60 -10.95 -25.85
CA GLY A 197 36.60 -12.02 -25.84
C GLY A 197 36.22 -13.19 -24.92
N ALA A 198 35.74 -12.88 -23.70
CA ALA A 198 35.28 -13.90 -22.75
C ALA A 198 34.07 -14.69 -23.28
N ILE A 199 33.10 -14.00 -23.90
CA ILE A 199 31.92 -14.64 -24.50
C ILE A 199 32.33 -15.54 -25.67
N GLY A 200 33.27 -15.09 -26.51
CA GLY A 200 33.81 -15.88 -27.62
C GLY A 200 34.52 -17.15 -27.14
N ALA A 201 35.34 -17.06 -26.10
CA ALA A 201 36.02 -18.20 -25.50
C ALA A 201 35.02 -19.21 -24.88
N LEU A 202 34.00 -18.72 -24.19
CA LEU A 202 32.95 -19.57 -23.60
C LEU A 202 32.12 -20.27 -24.68
N SER A 203 31.79 -19.56 -25.77
CA SER A 203 31.05 -20.10 -26.91
C SER A 203 31.87 -21.16 -27.64
N TYR A 204 33.16 -20.92 -27.86
CA TYR A 204 34.06 -21.91 -28.47
C TYR A 204 34.16 -23.17 -27.58
N PHE A 205 34.26 -23.00 -26.26
CA PHE A 205 34.30 -24.11 -25.33
C PHE A 205 33.00 -24.92 -25.31
N LEU A 206 31.83 -24.28 -25.45
CA LEU A 206 30.53 -24.96 -25.51
C LEU A 206 30.29 -25.70 -26.83
N PHE A 207 30.74 -25.15 -27.96
CA PHE A 207 30.47 -25.74 -29.28
C PHE A 207 31.55 -26.70 -29.77
N PHE A 208 32.80 -26.49 -29.37
CA PHE A 208 33.95 -27.27 -29.87
C PHE A 208 34.82 -27.85 -28.75
N GLY A 209 34.53 -27.56 -27.48
CA GLY A 209 35.29 -28.07 -26.33
C GLY A 209 34.86 -29.50 -25.94
N PRO A 210 35.80 -30.37 -25.53
CA PRO A 210 35.52 -31.74 -25.11
C PRO A 210 35.06 -31.77 -23.64
N GLY A 211 33.82 -31.34 -23.36
CA GLY A 211 33.28 -31.32 -22.00
C GLY A 211 31.79 -31.61 -21.96
N THR A 212 31.41 -32.81 -21.53
CA THR A 212 30.02 -33.11 -21.14
C THR A 212 29.78 -32.57 -19.74
N LEU A 213 28.97 -31.51 -19.62
CA LEU A 213 28.53 -30.96 -18.33
C LEU A 213 27.47 -31.88 -17.72
N ALA A 214 27.89 -32.78 -16.82
CA ALA A 214 26.97 -33.60 -16.03
C ALA A 214 26.54 -32.81 -14.78
N ILE A 215 25.32 -32.27 -14.79
CA ILE A 215 24.71 -31.62 -13.63
C ILE A 215 23.99 -32.71 -12.83
N THR A 216 24.63 -33.23 -11.78
CA THR A 216 24.02 -34.20 -10.86
C THR A 216 23.56 -33.45 -9.61
N SER A 217 22.25 -33.42 -9.38
CA SER A 217 21.65 -32.82 -8.19
C SER A 217 21.58 -33.89 -7.10
N LYS A 218 22.53 -33.88 -6.17
CA LYS A 218 22.45 -34.65 -4.94
C LYS A 218 22.56 -33.71 -3.76
N ASP A 219 21.54 -33.73 -2.90
CA ASP A 219 21.51 -33.07 -1.59
C ASP A 219 21.76 -31.55 -1.60
N GLY A 220 20.99 -30.82 -2.41
CA GLY A 220 20.80 -29.37 -2.26
C GLY A 220 22.02 -28.47 -2.52
N SER A 221 23.18 -29.02 -2.87
CA SER A 221 24.36 -28.24 -3.29
C SER A 221 24.75 -28.59 -4.73
N LEU A 222 24.80 -27.57 -5.57
CA LEU A 222 25.14 -27.68 -6.99
C LEU A 222 26.66 -27.76 -7.11
N THR A 223 27.21 -28.98 -7.18
CA THR A 223 28.66 -29.20 -7.31
C THR A 223 29.02 -29.51 -8.77
N ILE A 224 29.74 -28.58 -9.40
CA ILE A 224 30.26 -28.74 -10.77
C ILE A 224 31.58 -29.49 -10.69
N SER A 225 31.58 -30.78 -10.97
CA SER A 225 32.79 -31.62 -10.94
C SER A 225 33.31 -31.86 -12.35
N THR A 226 34.46 -31.27 -12.71
CA THR A 226 35.15 -31.51 -13.98
C THR A 226 36.34 -32.46 -13.76
N SER A 227 36.08 -33.76 -13.60
CA SER A 227 37.14 -34.78 -13.55
C SER A 227 36.83 -35.94 -14.50
N PRO A 228 37.79 -36.35 -15.36
CA PRO A 228 37.59 -37.45 -16.28
C PRO A 228 37.79 -38.80 -15.55
N GLY A 229 36.69 -39.49 -15.28
CA GLY A 229 36.72 -40.85 -14.75
C GLY A 229 36.91 -41.87 -15.86
N ALA A 230 38.09 -42.50 -15.91
CA ALA A 230 38.27 -43.79 -16.56
C ALA A 230 37.47 -44.85 -15.78
N ASN A 231 36.58 -45.58 -16.44
CA ASN A 231 36.38 -46.99 -16.12
C ASN A 231 35.75 -47.78 -17.27
N THR A 232 36.59 -48.70 -17.71
CA THR A 232 36.41 -49.91 -18.50
C THR A 232 35.22 -50.78 -18.09
N GLY A 233 34.46 -51.23 -19.09
CA GLY A 233 34.07 -52.63 -19.27
C GLY A 233 32.75 -53.09 -18.63
N SER A 234 31.72 -53.32 -19.44
CA SER A 234 31.38 -54.69 -19.86
C SER A 234 30.28 -54.71 -20.92
N SER A 235 30.55 -55.52 -21.93
CA SER A 235 29.81 -55.87 -23.14
C SER A 235 28.33 -56.21 -22.95
N THR A 236 27.50 -55.78 -23.91
CA THR A 236 26.72 -56.72 -24.73
C THR A 236 26.24 -56.06 -26.02
N VAL A 237 26.65 -56.68 -27.12
CA VAL A 237 26.32 -56.37 -28.52
C VAL A 237 25.10 -57.20 -28.91
N ALA A 238 24.07 -56.59 -29.51
CA ALA A 238 23.17 -57.24 -30.47
C ALA A 238 22.34 -56.22 -31.28
N GLN A 239 22.86 -55.96 -32.49
CA GLN A 239 22.27 -55.63 -33.80
C GLN A 239 20.91 -54.91 -34.02
N PRO A 240 20.77 -54.20 -35.18
CA PRO A 240 19.63 -53.35 -35.55
C PRO A 240 18.70 -53.99 -36.60
N PHE A 241 17.39 -53.65 -36.60
CA PHE A 241 16.42 -53.86 -37.71
C PHE A 241 15.12 -53.03 -37.46
N PRO A 242 14.24 -52.79 -38.46
CA PRO A 242 14.19 -51.55 -39.23
C PRO A 242 12.85 -50.79 -39.12
N ILE A 243 12.76 -49.69 -39.86
CA ILE A 243 11.61 -48.81 -40.06
C ILE A 243 10.39 -49.58 -40.58
N GLU A 244 9.24 -49.44 -39.91
CA GLU A 244 7.93 -49.76 -40.46
C GLU A 244 6.91 -48.67 -40.12
N ASP A 245 6.47 -47.95 -41.15
CA ASP A 245 5.28 -47.12 -41.18
C ASP A 245 4.05 -48.01 -40.99
N ASN A 246 3.22 -47.72 -39.97
CA ASN A 246 1.81 -48.07 -40.09
C ASN A 246 0.87 -47.14 -39.30
N ARG A 247 -0.21 -46.80 -39.98
CA ARG A 247 -1.14 -45.72 -39.71
C ARG A 247 -2.41 -46.25 -39.03
N ALA A 248 -2.75 -45.65 -37.88
CA ALA A 248 -4.06 -45.59 -37.20
C ALA A 248 -4.61 -46.87 -36.52
N PRO A 249 -5.62 -46.79 -35.61
CA PRO A 249 -6.38 -45.64 -35.12
C PRO A 249 -6.45 -45.47 -33.58
N ILE A 250 -6.94 -44.30 -33.18
CA ILE A 250 -7.23 -43.84 -31.81
C ILE A 250 -8.17 -44.81 -31.08
N THR A 251 -7.71 -45.37 -29.96
CA THR A 251 -8.55 -46.10 -28.98
C THR A 251 -8.60 -45.34 -27.66
N LYS A 252 -9.82 -45.08 -27.20
CA LYS A 252 -10.18 -44.38 -25.96
C LYS A 252 -9.65 -45.16 -24.75
N LYS A 253 -8.79 -44.55 -23.92
CA LYS A 253 -8.44 -45.13 -22.61
C LYS A 253 -9.60 -44.96 -21.65
N LYS A 254 -10.09 -46.09 -21.16
CA LYS A 254 -11.07 -46.22 -20.07
C LYS A 254 -10.44 -45.73 -18.77
N PHE A 255 -11.23 -45.01 -17.99
CA PHE A 255 -10.98 -44.69 -16.59
C PHE A 255 -10.96 -46.01 -15.80
N ASP A 256 -9.89 -46.23 -15.03
CA ASP A 256 -9.78 -47.34 -14.08
C ASP A 256 -10.00 -46.78 -12.66
N PRO A 257 -11.03 -47.23 -11.91
CA PRO A 257 -11.22 -46.87 -10.52
C PRO A 257 -10.60 -47.95 -9.62
N VAL A 258 -9.38 -47.73 -9.15
CA VAL A 258 -8.79 -48.53 -8.07
C VAL A 258 -8.85 -47.73 -6.76
N MET A 259 -9.86 -48.06 -5.97
CA MET A 259 -9.88 -47.91 -4.52
C MET A 259 -8.68 -48.62 -3.91
N GLY A 260 -7.99 -47.96 -2.97
CA GLY A 260 -6.93 -48.59 -2.20
C GLY A 260 -6.43 -47.70 -1.06
N ASN A 261 -7.10 -47.82 0.08
CA ASN A 261 -6.61 -47.67 1.46
C ASN A 261 -5.24 -47.01 1.70
N MET A 262 -5.24 -45.84 2.32
CA MET A 262 -4.25 -45.49 3.33
C MET A 262 -4.96 -45.05 4.62
N ALA A 263 -5.25 -46.04 5.46
CA ALA A 263 -5.32 -45.85 6.90
C ALA A 263 -3.89 -46.04 7.44
N GLY A 264 -3.36 -45.04 8.14
CA GLY A 264 -2.05 -45.13 8.78
C GLY A 264 -1.53 -43.78 9.27
N ASN A 265 -1.64 -43.57 10.58
CA ASN A 265 -0.99 -42.54 11.40
C ASN A 265 -1.23 -41.06 11.09
N VAL A 266 -2.31 -40.53 11.67
CA VAL A 266 -2.37 -39.14 12.12
C VAL A 266 -1.87 -39.11 13.56
N GLU A 267 -0.73 -38.48 13.79
CA GLU A 267 -0.17 -38.14 15.10
C GLU A 267 -0.68 -36.73 15.48
N PRO A 268 -1.47 -36.57 16.57
CA PRO A 268 -1.80 -35.28 17.14
C PRO A 268 -0.81 -34.87 18.26
N PRO A 269 -0.83 -33.60 18.71
CA PRO A 269 0.36 -32.76 18.82
C PRO A 269 1.05 -32.75 20.19
N PHE A 270 2.28 -32.23 20.14
CA PHE A 270 3.10 -31.69 21.23
C PHE A 270 2.33 -31.27 22.50
N GLN A 271 2.64 -31.97 23.59
CA GLN A 271 2.39 -31.56 24.97
C GLN A 271 3.36 -30.42 25.34
N LEU A 272 2.82 -29.25 25.63
CA LEU A 272 3.51 -28.20 26.38
C LEU A 272 3.37 -28.51 27.87
N SER A 273 4.49 -28.82 28.52
CA SER A 273 4.64 -28.83 29.98
C SER A 273 4.44 -27.42 30.54
N PRO A 274 3.57 -27.20 31.54
CA PRO A 274 3.65 -26.03 32.38
C PRO A 274 4.68 -26.25 33.51
N PRO A 275 5.52 -25.25 33.86
CA PRO A 275 6.34 -25.31 35.05
C PRO A 275 5.47 -25.08 36.30
N ASP A 276 5.68 -25.94 37.30
CA ASP A 276 5.27 -25.72 38.69
C ASP A 276 5.87 -24.42 39.22
N MET A 277 5.02 -23.47 39.64
CA MET A 277 5.32 -22.58 40.75
C MET A 277 4.09 -22.47 41.64
N SER A 278 4.24 -23.03 42.83
CA SER A 278 3.37 -22.81 43.97
C SER A 278 3.43 -21.34 44.39
N THR A 279 2.29 -20.64 44.41
CA THR A 279 2.12 -19.50 45.32
C THR A 279 0.65 -19.40 45.73
N SER A 280 0.42 -19.71 47.00
CA SER A 280 -0.81 -19.50 47.74
C SER A 280 -1.09 -18.01 47.88
N VAL A 281 -2.15 -17.47 47.28
CA VAL A 281 -2.89 -16.30 47.80
C VAL A 281 -4.36 -16.37 47.34
N GLN A 282 -5.28 -16.58 48.29
CA GLN A 282 -6.69 -16.23 48.14
C GLN A 282 -6.83 -14.71 48.11
N PRO A 283 -7.76 -14.14 47.33
CA PRO A 283 -8.86 -13.47 48.02
C PRO A 283 -10.18 -13.48 47.24
N MET A 284 -11.28 -13.74 47.94
CA MET A 284 -12.57 -13.15 47.60
C MET A 284 -13.39 -13.08 48.89
N ILE A 285 -13.78 -11.85 49.26
CA ILE A 285 -15.16 -11.40 49.52
C ILE A 285 -15.09 -10.02 50.21
N ALA A 286 -15.78 -9.05 49.60
CA ALA A 286 -16.06 -7.68 50.05
C ALA A 286 -17.13 -7.65 51.17
N PRO A 287 -17.72 -6.51 51.62
CA PRO A 287 -17.40 -5.08 51.48
C PRO A 287 -17.35 -4.30 52.83
N GLU A 288 -17.04 -3.00 52.77
CA GLU A 288 -17.31 -1.92 53.75
C GLU A 288 -18.79 -1.87 54.25
N PRO A 289 -19.21 -1.02 55.23
CA PRO A 289 -18.52 0.08 55.95
C PRO A 289 -18.79 0.07 57.49
N THR A 290 -18.31 1.08 58.24
CA THR A 290 -19.02 1.89 59.28
C THR A 290 -18.04 2.41 60.36
N GLU A 291 -17.79 3.72 60.31
CA GLU A 291 -17.96 4.70 61.41
C GLU A 291 -17.83 4.21 62.87
N MET A 292 -16.82 4.71 63.61
CA MET A 292 -16.97 5.77 64.63
C MET A 292 -15.78 5.81 65.61
N ALA A 293 -15.27 7.03 65.78
CA ALA A 293 -14.85 7.69 67.01
C ALA A 293 -14.08 6.89 68.08
N SER A 294 -12.87 7.38 68.42
CA SER A 294 -12.55 7.96 69.75
C SER A 294 -11.08 8.40 69.85
N LYS A 295 -10.84 9.71 69.94
CA LYS A 295 -9.75 10.32 70.75
C LYS A 295 -10.27 10.37 72.22
N PRO A 296 -9.47 10.51 73.31
CA PRO A 296 -8.35 11.47 73.42
C PRO A 296 -7.13 11.11 74.34
N SER A 297 -5.98 11.74 74.04
CA SER A 297 -4.99 12.43 74.92
C SER A 297 -4.44 11.71 76.18
N LEU A 298 -3.12 11.51 76.35
CA LEU A 298 -2.06 12.39 76.94
C LEU A 298 -0.86 11.41 77.17
N GLN A 299 0.44 11.67 77.00
CA GLN A 299 1.33 12.77 77.39
C GLN A 299 2.70 12.57 76.67
N PRO A 300 3.63 13.55 76.76
CA PRO A 300 4.85 13.63 75.97
C PRO A 300 6.07 13.04 76.69
N GLU A 301 6.94 12.36 75.97
CA GLU A 301 8.31 12.11 76.44
C GLU A 301 9.32 12.51 75.37
N MET A 302 10.21 13.39 75.80
CA MET A 302 11.30 13.95 75.02
C MET A 302 12.44 12.95 74.85
N THR A 303 13.33 13.31 73.93
CA THR A 303 14.75 12.88 73.80
C THR A 303 15.01 11.64 72.95
N THR A 304 15.37 11.85 71.68
CA THR A 304 16.79 11.89 71.24
C THR A 304 16.88 12.22 69.74
N PRO A 305 17.98 12.87 69.28
CA PRO A 305 18.13 13.34 67.92
C PRO A 305 18.56 12.17 67.02
N SER A 306 17.60 11.53 66.35
CA SER A 306 17.92 10.54 65.34
C SER A 306 18.22 11.24 64.02
N LYS A 307 19.50 11.60 63.88
CA LYS A 307 20.31 11.53 62.67
C LYS A 307 19.50 11.73 61.38
N THR A 308 19.55 12.96 60.86
CA THR A 308 19.31 13.29 59.45
C THR A 308 19.99 12.23 58.59
N GLN A 309 19.22 11.26 58.11
CA GLN A 309 19.65 10.44 57.01
C GLN A 309 19.76 11.40 55.82
N PRO A 310 20.91 11.47 55.15
CA PRO A 310 20.99 12.16 53.88
C PRO A 310 19.93 11.54 53.01
N MET A 311 19.06 12.37 52.42
CA MET A 311 18.30 11.97 51.25
C MET A 311 19.31 11.38 50.28
N THR A 312 19.26 10.06 50.08
CA THR A 312 19.99 9.42 49.00
C THR A 312 19.49 10.10 47.74
N GLU A 313 20.34 10.92 47.13
CA GLU A 313 20.09 11.50 45.81
C GLU A 313 19.60 10.37 44.90
N GLN A 314 18.37 10.52 44.43
CA GLN A 314 17.86 9.81 43.28
C GLN A 314 18.94 9.93 42.20
N PRO A 315 19.44 8.81 41.64
CA PRO A 315 20.62 8.86 40.78
C PRO A 315 20.28 9.72 39.56
N ALA A 316 20.80 10.94 39.56
CA ALA A 316 20.89 11.75 38.35
C ALA A 316 21.66 10.90 37.34
N VAL A 317 21.09 10.71 36.15
CA VAL A 317 21.71 9.98 35.04
C VAL A 317 23.15 10.45 34.93
N SER A 318 24.12 9.55 35.14
CA SER A 318 25.52 9.95 35.17
C SER A 318 25.95 10.45 33.79
N ASP A 319 26.85 11.43 33.72
CA ASP A 319 27.33 11.98 32.44
C ASP A 319 27.87 10.88 31.50
N ALA A 320 28.42 9.81 32.09
CA ALA A 320 28.87 8.63 31.35
C ALA A 320 27.71 7.84 30.71
N ALA A 321 26.56 7.72 31.37
CA ALA A 321 25.37 7.08 30.82
C ALA A 321 24.76 7.91 29.68
N VAL A 322 24.74 9.24 29.81
CA VAL A 322 24.27 10.17 28.75
C VAL A 322 25.13 10.01 27.49
N ALA A 323 26.46 10.01 27.62
CA ALA A 323 27.37 9.83 26.49
C ALA A 323 27.24 8.45 25.81
N GLN A 324 26.95 7.40 26.60
CA GLN A 324 26.71 6.06 26.06
C GLN A 324 25.38 6.00 25.30
N ALA A 325 24.34 6.65 25.80
CA ALA A 325 23.04 6.76 25.12
C ALA A 325 23.16 7.51 23.79
N ASP A 326 23.90 8.63 23.75
CA ASP A 326 24.16 9.36 22.49
C ASP A 326 24.85 8.49 21.44
N ALA A 327 25.85 7.72 21.86
CA ALA A 327 26.56 6.80 20.97
C ALA A 327 25.65 5.66 20.46
N ALA A 328 24.69 5.21 21.28
CA ALA A 328 23.70 4.21 20.87
C ALA A 328 22.66 4.81 19.90
N ILE A 329 22.12 6.00 20.19
CA ILE A 329 21.20 6.73 19.32
C ILE A 329 21.84 6.99 17.95
N ALA A 330 23.10 7.42 17.91
CA ALA A 330 23.84 7.62 16.65
C ALA A 330 23.90 6.33 15.80
N LYS A 331 24.11 5.17 16.44
CA LYS A 331 24.08 3.88 15.74
C LYS A 331 22.69 3.54 15.19
N VAL A 332 21.62 3.82 15.93
CA VAL A 332 20.24 3.65 15.43
C VAL A 332 20.02 4.51 14.20
N VAL A 333 20.45 5.77 14.24
CA VAL A 333 20.36 6.70 13.11
C VAL A 333 21.12 6.18 11.89
N ASP A 334 22.35 5.68 12.06
CA ASP A 334 23.15 5.11 10.97
C ASP A 334 22.49 3.85 10.36
N VAL A 335 21.89 3.01 11.19
CA VAL A 335 21.18 1.79 10.75
C VAL A 335 19.90 2.13 9.99
N LEU A 336 19.17 3.16 10.43
CA LEU A 336 18.01 3.70 9.72
C LEU A 336 18.41 4.33 8.37
N ARG A 337 19.50 5.10 8.33
CA ARG A 337 20.03 5.70 7.09
C ARG A 337 20.49 4.64 6.09
N SER A 338 21.11 3.58 6.57
CA SER A 338 21.60 2.47 5.73
C SER A 338 20.51 1.46 5.36
N ALA A 339 19.25 1.71 5.74
CA ALA A 339 18.11 0.86 5.43
C ALA A 339 18.30 -0.62 5.84
N LYS A 340 19.01 -0.89 6.94
CA LYS A 340 19.23 -2.26 7.45
C LYS A 340 18.01 -2.80 8.20
N TRP A 341 16.97 -3.16 7.47
CA TRP A 341 15.63 -3.50 7.98
C TRP A 341 15.62 -4.53 9.13
N GLY A 342 16.50 -5.54 9.08
CA GLY A 342 16.58 -6.58 10.11
C GLY A 342 17.21 -6.14 11.44
N GLU A 343 17.98 -5.05 11.44
CA GLU A 343 18.71 -4.55 12.63
C GLU A 343 18.05 -3.33 13.26
N MET A 344 17.25 -2.56 12.51
CA MET A 344 16.68 -1.28 12.98
C MET A 344 15.86 -1.43 14.27
N LYS A 345 14.89 -2.35 14.28
CA LYS A 345 13.95 -2.48 15.39
C LYS A 345 14.63 -2.97 16.67
N SER A 346 15.46 -4.01 16.56
CA SER A 346 16.17 -4.57 17.72
C SER A 346 17.18 -3.58 18.31
N LEU A 347 17.86 -2.81 17.46
CA LEU A 347 18.82 -1.81 17.92
C LEU A 347 18.11 -0.59 18.54
N ALA A 348 16.99 -0.16 17.97
CA ALA A 348 16.17 0.90 18.56
C ALA A 348 15.60 0.49 19.92
N GLU A 349 15.11 -0.75 20.05
CA GLU A 349 14.57 -1.29 21.32
C GLU A 349 15.64 -1.39 22.40
N THR A 350 16.82 -1.91 22.07
CA THR A 350 17.95 -1.99 23.01
C THR A 350 18.46 -0.61 23.40
N THR A 351 18.36 0.37 22.50
CA THR A 351 18.72 1.76 22.80
C THR A 351 17.70 2.39 23.73
N ALA A 352 16.39 2.28 23.45
CA ALA A 352 15.31 2.83 24.28
C ALA A 352 15.31 2.29 25.72
N ALA A 353 15.85 1.09 25.95
CA ALA A 353 16.01 0.51 27.29
C ALA A 353 17.18 1.09 28.11
N MET A 354 18.05 1.92 27.53
CA MET A 354 19.19 2.51 28.24
C MET A 354 18.75 3.67 29.14
N PRO A 355 19.44 3.90 30.28
CA PRO A 355 19.19 5.08 31.10
C PRO A 355 19.65 6.33 30.36
N MET A 356 18.72 7.23 30.08
CA MET A 356 18.96 8.44 29.29
C MET A 356 18.15 9.61 29.84
N ASN A 357 18.47 10.84 29.40
CA ASN A 357 17.70 12.02 29.79
C ASN A 357 16.36 12.10 29.01
N ASN A 358 15.45 12.99 29.42
CA ASN A 358 14.12 13.10 28.82
C ASN A 358 14.15 13.38 27.31
N ASP A 359 15.09 14.23 26.85
CA ASP A 359 15.21 14.60 25.44
C ASP A 359 15.70 13.40 24.61
N GLN A 360 16.73 12.69 25.09
CA GLN A 360 17.25 11.46 24.50
C GLN A 360 16.18 10.36 24.47
N GLN A 361 15.36 10.27 25.51
CA GLN A 361 14.28 9.29 25.59
C GLN A 361 13.22 9.55 24.52
N SER A 362 12.76 10.80 24.39
CA SER A 362 11.79 11.16 23.35
C SER A 362 12.30 10.89 21.94
N LEU A 363 13.59 11.16 21.68
CA LEU A 363 14.26 10.87 20.42
C LEU A 363 14.36 9.35 20.19
N ALA A 364 14.82 8.58 21.19
CA ALA A 364 14.92 7.13 21.11
C ALA A 364 13.55 6.47 20.85
N ASP A 365 12.51 6.94 21.53
CA ASP A 365 11.13 6.49 21.34
C ASP A 365 10.64 6.81 19.92
N GLY A 366 10.91 8.03 19.42
CA GLY A 366 10.59 8.41 18.05
C GLY A 366 11.31 7.55 17.00
N LEU A 367 12.59 7.22 17.21
CA LEU A 367 13.35 6.33 16.33
C LEU A 367 12.83 4.89 16.37
N TYR A 368 12.45 4.41 17.56
CA TYR A 368 11.83 3.09 17.71
C TYR A 368 10.50 3.02 16.94
N GLN A 369 9.62 4.00 17.11
CA GLN A 369 8.34 4.05 16.40
C GLN A 369 8.53 4.19 14.89
N LEU A 370 9.50 4.99 14.43
CA LEU A 370 9.86 5.09 13.02
C LEU A 370 10.32 3.73 12.47
N ALA A 371 11.21 3.04 13.18
CA ALA A 371 11.70 1.71 12.80
C ALA A 371 10.57 0.68 12.76
N ASP A 372 9.68 0.68 13.75
CA ASP A 372 8.57 -0.26 13.83
C ASP A 372 7.56 -0.04 12.69
N LEU A 373 7.13 1.20 12.47
CA LEU A 373 6.20 1.55 11.39
C LEU A 373 6.77 1.21 10.00
N ALA A 374 8.05 1.53 9.77
CA ALA A 374 8.68 1.25 8.49
C ALA A 374 8.87 -0.26 8.26
N THR A 375 9.26 -1.01 9.30
CA THR A 375 9.41 -2.47 9.24
C THR A 375 8.06 -3.17 9.06
N TYR A 376 7.00 -2.66 9.72
CA TYR A 376 5.64 -3.16 9.54
C TYR A 376 5.18 -3.04 8.08
N TYR A 377 5.43 -1.88 7.45
CA TYR A 377 5.11 -1.66 6.04
C TYR A 377 5.94 -2.56 5.11
N GLN A 378 7.25 -2.65 5.37
CA GLN A 378 8.19 -3.47 4.63
C GLN A 378 7.77 -4.95 4.65
N GLY A 379 7.41 -5.49 5.82
CA GLY A 379 6.88 -6.84 5.95
C GLY A 379 5.52 -7.00 5.26
N GLY A 380 4.70 -5.94 5.20
CA GLY A 380 3.49 -5.89 4.37
C GLY A 380 3.79 -6.09 2.89
N ILE A 381 4.76 -5.36 2.34
CA ILE A 381 5.17 -5.51 0.93
C ILE A 381 5.63 -6.95 0.67
N GLN A 382 6.45 -7.53 1.55
CA GLN A 382 6.92 -8.92 1.42
C GLN A 382 5.78 -9.93 1.44
N ARG A 383 4.82 -9.80 2.37
CA ARG A 383 3.62 -10.64 2.41
C ARG A 383 2.76 -10.48 1.15
N GLY A 384 2.63 -9.24 0.67
CA GLY A 384 1.93 -8.93 -0.57
C GLY A 384 2.59 -9.61 -1.77
N LEU A 385 3.91 -9.56 -1.85
CA LEU A 385 4.71 -10.25 -2.87
C LEU A 385 4.50 -11.76 -2.84
N GLY A 386 4.52 -12.37 -1.65
CA GLY A 386 4.27 -13.80 -1.47
C GLY A 386 2.85 -14.25 -1.82
N SER A 387 1.88 -13.33 -1.87
CA SER A 387 0.49 -13.61 -2.27
C SER A 387 0.27 -13.61 -3.80
N LEU A 388 1.26 -13.13 -4.56
CA LEU A 388 1.15 -13.01 -6.01
C LEU A 388 1.36 -14.37 -6.70
N ALA A 389 0.49 -14.69 -7.64
CA ALA A 389 0.68 -15.81 -8.55
C ALA A 389 1.29 -15.34 -9.89
N VAL A 390 2.21 -16.14 -10.43
CA VAL A 390 2.77 -15.92 -11.76
C VAL A 390 1.65 -15.96 -12.80
N GLY A 391 1.67 -15.01 -13.75
CA GLY A 391 0.65 -14.85 -14.77
C GLY A 391 -0.51 -13.94 -14.36
N ASN A 392 -0.64 -13.59 -13.08
CA ASN A 392 -1.58 -12.55 -12.67
C ASN A 392 -1.11 -11.18 -13.15
N ASP A 393 -2.07 -10.31 -13.42
CA ASP A 393 -1.82 -8.92 -13.70
C ASP A 393 -2.52 -8.01 -12.69
N PHE A 394 -1.93 -6.86 -12.44
CA PHE A 394 -2.53 -5.84 -11.59
C PHE A 394 -2.13 -4.45 -12.06
N GLU A 395 -2.97 -3.49 -11.67
CA GLU A 395 -2.83 -2.11 -12.02
C GLU A 395 -2.07 -1.35 -10.92
N VAL A 396 -0.89 -0.84 -11.27
CA VAL A 396 -0.04 -0.10 -10.33
C VAL A 396 -0.52 1.34 -10.20
N THR A 397 -0.83 1.96 -11.33
CA THR A 397 -1.49 3.27 -11.46
C THR A 397 -2.55 3.16 -12.55
N SER A 398 -3.46 4.14 -12.63
CA SER A 398 -4.59 4.19 -13.60
C SER A 398 -4.24 3.86 -15.06
N ASP A 399 -2.97 4.05 -15.43
CA ASP A 399 -2.46 3.88 -16.79
C ASP A 399 -1.28 2.88 -16.87
N PHE A 400 -0.98 2.17 -15.78
CA PHE A 400 0.18 1.29 -15.69
C PHE A 400 -0.21 -0.09 -15.15
N ARG A 401 -0.46 -1.02 -16.07
CA ARG A 401 -0.70 -2.42 -15.77
C ARG A 401 0.57 -3.25 -15.97
N VAL A 402 0.82 -4.15 -15.05
CA VAL A 402 1.97 -5.08 -15.08
C VAL A 402 1.49 -6.50 -14.95
N VAL A 403 2.09 -7.38 -15.74
CA VAL A 403 1.90 -8.83 -15.64
C VAL A 403 3.07 -9.41 -14.85
N ILE A 404 2.80 -10.24 -13.86
CA ILE A 404 3.83 -10.90 -13.06
C ILE A 404 4.38 -12.09 -13.86
N VAL A 405 5.69 -12.08 -14.12
CA VAL A 405 6.39 -13.16 -14.84
C VAL A 405 7.05 -14.11 -13.86
N GLU A 406 7.65 -13.57 -12.79
CA GLU A 406 8.38 -14.35 -11.79
C GLU A 406 8.36 -13.60 -10.47
N VAL A 407 8.22 -14.35 -9.38
CA VAL A 407 8.22 -13.84 -8.00
C VAL A 407 9.33 -14.56 -7.24
N GLY A 408 10.31 -13.80 -6.77
CA GLY A 408 11.32 -14.26 -5.82
C GLY A 408 11.10 -13.64 -4.44
N PRO A 409 11.86 -14.08 -3.43
CA PRO A 409 11.81 -13.49 -2.08
C PRO A 409 12.24 -12.02 -2.07
N ASP A 410 13.25 -11.67 -2.88
CA ASP A 410 13.87 -10.33 -2.89
C ASP A 410 13.78 -9.62 -4.26
N PHE A 411 13.09 -10.23 -5.23
CA PHE A 411 12.93 -9.64 -6.55
C PHE A 411 11.56 -9.98 -7.16
N LEU A 412 11.12 -9.10 -8.04
CA LEU A 412 9.90 -9.29 -8.83
C LEU A 412 10.22 -9.00 -10.29
N VAL A 413 9.88 -9.95 -11.17
CA VAL A 413 9.94 -9.76 -12.61
C VAL A 413 8.55 -9.42 -13.10
N VAL A 414 8.36 -8.18 -13.53
CA VAL A 414 7.12 -7.73 -14.15
C VAL A 414 7.33 -7.50 -15.64
N ARG A 415 6.30 -7.80 -16.43
CA ARG A 415 6.24 -7.45 -17.85
C ARG A 415 5.32 -6.26 -18.02
N TYR A 416 5.85 -5.21 -18.62
CA TYR A 416 5.08 -4.04 -19.07
C TYR A 416 5.57 -3.61 -20.45
N ASN A 417 4.66 -3.15 -21.32
CA ASN A 417 4.98 -2.77 -22.71
C ASN A 417 5.80 -3.85 -23.44
N ALA A 418 5.40 -5.12 -23.26
CA ALA A 418 6.07 -6.32 -23.78
C ALA A 418 7.53 -6.54 -23.32
N LYS A 419 8.08 -5.72 -22.42
CA LYS A 419 9.43 -5.85 -21.87
C LYS A 419 9.39 -6.38 -20.44
N ASN A 420 10.28 -7.33 -20.14
CA ASN A 420 10.46 -7.82 -18.78
C ASN A 420 11.41 -6.87 -18.04
N ARG A 421 11.02 -6.47 -16.84
CA ARG A 421 11.87 -5.75 -15.90
C ARG A 421 11.90 -6.46 -14.57
N THR A 422 13.11 -6.69 -14.11
CA THR A 422 13.38 -7.21 -12.78
C THR A 422 13.59 -6.01 -11.86
N PHE A 423 12.82 -5.98 -10.79
CA PHE A 423 12.99 -5.02 -9.70
C PHE A 423 13.43 -5.78 -8.46
N LYS A 424 14.49 -5.30 -7.81
CA LYS A 424 14.89 -5.78 -6.49
C LYS A 424 14.08 -5.08 -5.42
N PHE A 425 13.98 -5.69 -4.25
CA PHE A 425 13.22 -5.14 -3.12
C PHE A 425 13.65 -3.71 -2.75
N ASP A 426 14.96 -3.46 -2.70
CA ASP A 426 15.52 -2.14 -2.38
C ASP A 426 15.36 -1.11 -3.51
N GLU A 427 15.05 -1.56 -4.72
CA GLU A 427 14.92 -0.75 -5.93
C GLU A 427 13.45 -0.66 -6.40
N PHE A 428 12.49 -0.98 -5.54
CA PHE A 428 11.09 -0.90 -5.90
C PHE A 428 10.61 0.55 -6.03
N PRO A 429 9.99 0.91 -7.17
CA PRO A 429 9.28 2.17 -7.28
C PRO A 429 8.17 2.24 -6.22
N PHE A 430 8.05 3.37 -5.53
CA PHE A 430 7.04 3.54 -4.48
C PHE A 430 5.59 3.20 -4.90
N PRO A 431 5.12 3.53 -6.12
CA PRO A 431 3.77 3.14 -6.55
C PRO A 431 3.57 1.62 -6.60
N LEU A 432 4.61 0.88 -7.00
CA LEU A 432 4.58 -0.58 -7.02
C LEU A 432 4.55 -1.14 -5.60
N ALA A 433 5.42 -0.64 -4.72
CA ALA A 433 5.44 -1.01 -3.31
C ALA A 433 4.10 -0.74 -2.60
N GLU A 434 3.47 0.41 -2.90
CA GLU A 434 2.16 0.78 -2.36
C GLU A 434 1.07 -0.21 -2.74
N LYS A 435 1.04 -0.64 -4.00
CA LYS A 435 0.07 -1.63 -4.48
C LYS A 435 0.36 -3.01 -3.92
N LEU A 436 1.62 -3.41 -3.80
CA LEU A 436 1.97 -4.67 -3.15
C LEU A 436 1.51 -4.69 -1.69
N ALA A 437 1.69 -3.59 -0.96
CA ALA A 437 1.19 -3.46 0.41
C ALA A 437 -0.34 -3.50 0.50
N THR A 438 -1.10 -3.12 -0.55
CA THR A 438 -2.58 -3.24 -0.53
C THR A 438 -3.07 -4.68 -0.35
N PHE A 439 -2.28 -5.67 -0.80
CA PHE A 439 -2.69 -7.07 -0.73
C PHE A 439 -2.59 -7.65 0.69
N SER A 440 -1.81 -7.01 1.57
CA SER A 440 -1.49 -7.54 2.90
C SER A 440 -1.87 -6.61 4.06
N ILE A 441 -1.95 -5.30 3.82
CA ILE A 441 -2.31 -4.29 4.82
C ILE A 441 -3.61 -3.61 4.38
N ALA A 442 -4.62 -3.70 5.24
CA ALA A 442 -5.89 -3.01 5.03
C ALA A 442 -5.70 -1.49 4.95
N GLU A 443 -6.60 -0.81 4.26
CA GLU A 443 -6.61 0.64 4.20
C GLU A 443 -6.94 1.26 5.56
N GLY A 444 -6.23 2.31 5.94
CA GLY A 444 -6.45 3.02 7.21
C GLY A 444 -5.28 3.95 7.60
N PRO A 445 -5.42 4.71 8.70
CA PRO A 445 -4.41 5.65 9.18
C PRO A 445 -3.06 4.98 9.45
N LEU A 446 -3.08 3.80 10.08
CA LEU A 446 -1.86 3.02 10.34
C LEU A 446 -1.10 2.72 9.05
N ARG A 447 -1.79 2.25 8.01
CA ARG A 447 -1.15 1.96 6.72
C ARG A 447 -0.52 3.20 6.11
N GLN A 448 -1.20 4.34 6.15
CA GLN A 448 -0.67 5.60 5.62
C GLN A 448 0.55 6.09 6.42
N ALA A 449 0.53 5.95 7.75
CA ALA A 449 1.66 6.29 8.60
C ALA A 449 2.86 5.37 8.35
N SER A 450 2.65 4.05 8.33
CA SER A 450 3.68 3.06 8.01
C SER A 450 4.27 3.24 6.61
N MET A 451 3.42 3.54 5.62
CA MET A 451 3.87 3.89 4.27
C MET A 451 4.76 5.13 4.27
N SER A 452 4.36 6.18 4.99
CA SER A 452 5.11 7.44 5.06
C SER A 452 6.45 7.26 5.76
N ALA A 453 6.46 6.52 6.88
CA ALA A 453 7.68 6.12 7.58
C ALA A 453 8.65 5.36 6.67
N PHE A 454 8.16 4.35 5.94
CA PHE A 454 8.95 3.61 4.96
C PHE A 454 9.47 4.51 3.82
N GLN A 455 8.61 5.34 3.24
CA GLN A 455 8.98 6.26 2.15
C GLN A 455 10.04 7.28 2.59
N ALA A 456 10.08 7.67 3.87
CA ALA A 456 11.06 8.62 4.37
C ALA A 456 12.48 8.03 4.45
N ILE A 457 12.61 6.76 4.85
CA ILE A 457 13.91 6.11 5.10
C ILE A 457 14.39 5.16 3.98
N ALA A 458 13.52 4.80 3.04
CA ALA A 458 13.90 3.90 1.95
C ALA A 458 15.10 4.43 1.14
N PRO A 459 16.00 3.57 0.62
CA PRO A 459 17.18 3.98 -0.14
C PRO A 459 16.87 4.83 -1.37
N MET A 460 15.71 4.62 -2.00
CA MET A 460 15.25 5.38 -3.17
C MET A 460 14.61 6.73 -2.82
N SER A 461 14.47 7.05 -1.53
CA SER A 461 13.83 8.28 -1.07
C SER A 461 14.66 9.51 -1.41
N ASN A 462 13.96 10.59 -1.74
CA ASN A 462 14.54 11.91 -1.99
C ASN A 462 13.88 12.95 -1.08
N GLU A 463 14.38 14.18 -1.08
CA GLU A 463 13.84 15.27 -0.26
C GLU A 463 12.34 15.47 -0.45
N GLY A 464 11.85 15.44 -1.70
CA GLY A 464 10.43 15.58 -1.99
C GLY A 464 9.56 14.45 -1.43
N TYR A 465 10.04 13.20 -1.44
CA TYR A 465 9.33 12.08 -0.80
C TYR A 465 9.33 12.20 0.71
N ARG A 466 10.42 12.68 1.31
CA ARG A 466 10.52 12.92 2.75
C ARG A 466 9.59 14.03 3.20
N ASP A 467 9.51 15.13 2.46
CA ASP A 467 8.59 16.22 2.75
C ASP A 467 7.13 15.77 2.67
N LYS A 468 6.80 14.98 1.64
CA LYS A 468 5.47 14.39 1.50
C LYS A 468 5.15 13.43 2.65
N ALA A 469 6.11 12.61 3.07
CA ALA A 469 5.96 11.69 4.20
C ALA A 469 5.70 12.46 5.51
N ILE A 470 6.48 13.53 5.77
CA ILE A 470 6.29 14.41 6.94
C ILE A 470 4.91 15.07 6.91
N ALA A 471 4.49 15.61 5.76
CA ALA A 471 3.17 16.22 5.60
C ALA A 471 2.03 15.22 5.84
N THR A 472 2.20 13.98 5.34
CA THR A 472 1.22 12.91 5.52
C THR A 472 1.13 12.49 6.99
N LEU A 473 2.27 12.26 7.65
CA LEU A 473 2.30 11.93 9.08
C LEU A 473 1.67 13.03 9.94
N GLY A 474 1.93 14.30 9.63
CA GLY A 474 1.32 15.41 10.36
C GLY A 474 -0.20 15.51 10.21
N SER A 475 -0.76 15.01 9.10
CA SER A 475 -2.22 14.92 8.91
C SER A 475 -2.89 13.77 9.68
N LEU A 476 -2.10 12.82 10.18
CA LEU A 476 -2.55 11.61 10.87
C LEU A 476 -2.37 11.70 12.38
N ASP A 477 -2.05 12.88 12.91
CA ASP A 477 -1.81 13.07 14.33
C ASP A 477 -3.01 12.67 15.19
N GLY A 478 -2.75 11.85 16.21
CA GLY A 478 -3.76 11.23 17.07
C GLY A 478 -4.66 10.16 16.40
N GLN A 479 -4.45 9.81 15.13
CA GLN A 479 -5.27 8.80 14.41
C GLN A 479 -4.63 7.41 14.36
N VAL A 480 -3.32 7.31 14.64
CA VAL A 480 -2.58 6.06 14.60
C VAL A 480 -2.50 5.48 16.00
N GLU A 481 -3.10 4.31 16.19
CA GLU A 481 -3.03 3.60 17.47
C GLU A 481 -1.59 3.11 17.72
N GLY A 482 -1.02 3.48 18.88
CA GLY A 482 0.30 3.01 19.31
C GLY A 482 1.50 3.75 18.71
N ALA A 483 1.31 4.84 17.95
CA ALA A 483 2.41 5.67 17.46
C ALA A 483 2.10 7.17 17.58
N ASP A 484 3.07 7.92 18.11
CA ASP A 484 3.08 9.38 18.12
C ASP A 484 3.71 9.88 16.83
N THR A 485 2.86 10.36 15.92
CA THR A 485 3.30 10.85 14.62
C THR A 485 4.24 12.06 14.73
N THR A 486 4.15 12.84 15.81
CA THR A 486 5.00 14.01 16.02
C THR A 486 6.44 13.60 16.33
N LEU A 487 6.61 12.61 17.22
CA LEU A 487 7.93 12.03 17.53
C LEU A 487 8.54 11.35 16.30
N VAL A 488 7.72 10.66 15.49
CA VAL A 488 8.18 10.04 14.24
C VAL A 488 8.64 11.11 13.23
N ILE A 489 7.94 12.23 13.11
CA ILE A 489 8.37 13.35 12.24
C ILE A 489 9.71 13.92 12.70
N GLU A 490 9.90 14.11 14.00
CA GLU A 490 11.16 14.58 14.55
C GLU A 490 12.30 13.59 14.29
N ALA A 491 12.05 12.29 14.50
CA ALA A 491 12.99 11.22 14.19
C ALA A 491 13.37 11.21 12.70
N ILE A 492 12.40 11.37 11.79
CA ILE A 492 12.65 11.47 10.34
C ILE A 492 13.57 12.65 10.03
N LYS A 493 13.32 13.82 10.63
CA LYS A 493 14.18 15.00 10.43
C LYS A 493 15.60 14.73 10.90
N THR A 494 15.78 14.08 12.04
CA THR A 494 17.11 13.70 12.56
C THR A 494 17.84 12.72 11.65
N VAL A 495 17.14 11.69 11.15
CA VAL A 495 17.72 10.67 10.26
C VAL A 495 18.08 11.26 8.89
N THR A 496 17.28 12.19 8.38
CA THR A 496 17.41 12.69 6.99
C THR A 496 18.25 13.96 6.85
N ARG A 497 18.57 14.66 7.94
CA ARG A 497 19.47 15.82 7.93
C ARG A 497 20.91 15.35 7.62
N PRO A 498 21.59 15.95 6.62
CA PRO A 498 22.95 15.56 6.23
C PRO A 498 23.98 15.79 7.34
#